data_AF-A0A968XEE3-F1
#
_entry.id   AF-A0A968XEE3-F1
#
_cell.length_a   1.000
_cell.length_b   1.000
_cell.length_c   1.000
_cell.angle_alpha   90.00
_cell.angle_beta   90.00
_cell.angle_gamma   90.00
#
_symmetry.space_group_name_H-M   'P 1'
#
loop_
_entity.id
_entity.type
_entity.pdbx_description
1 polymer ?
#
loop_
_entity_poly.entity_id
_entity_poly.type
_entity_poly.pdbx_seq_one_letter_code
_entity_poly.pdbx_strand_id
1 'polypeptide(L)' 'MAEALGISRQSVNAIETGKYDPSLPLAFRIAELFGLQIEEIFLKK' A
#
# COMPACT_ATOMS: atom_id res chain seq x y z
N MET A 1 -8.55 5.59 -4.78
CA MET A 1 -7.55 4.67 -4.20
C MET A 1 -7.80 4.39 -2.72
N ALA A 2 -7.93 5.43 -1.87
CA ALA A 2 -8.22 5.30 -0.44
C ALA A 2 -9.48 4.46 -0.12
N GLU A 3 -10.62 4.73 -0.79
CA GLU A 3 -11.88 3.98 -0.58
C GLU A 3 -11.79 2.52 -1.05
N ALA A 4 -11.10 2.24 -2.15
CA ALA A 4 -10.89 0.87 -2.65
C ALA A 4 -10.03 0.02 -1.68
N LEU A 5 -9.10 0.67 -0.98
CA LEU A 5 -8.24 0.05 0.02
C LEU A 5 -8.83 0.14 1.44
N GLY A 6 -10.02 0.73 1.62
CA GLY A 6 -10.65 0.91 2.93
C GLY A 6 -9.77 1.67 3.93
N ILE A 7 -8.88 2.54 3.46
CA ILE A 7 -7.98 3.34 4.30
C ILE A 7 -8.25 4.83 4.11
N SER A 8 -7.89 5.62 5.12
CA SER A 8 -8.00 7.09 5.07
C SER A 8 -7.12 7.68 3.97
N ARG A 9 -7.51 8.82 3.40
CA ARG A 9 -6.64 9.63 2.51
C ARG A 9 -5.31 9.98 3.19
N GLN A 10 -5.29 10.15 4.51
CA GLN A 10 -4.06 10.39 5.26
C GLN A 10 -3.12 9.18 5.22
N SER A 11 -3.67 7.96 5.29
CA SER A 11 -2.88 6.72 5.19
C SER A 11 -2.28 6.57 3.79
N VAL A 12 -3.02 6.92 2.73
CA VAL A 12 -2.49 6.94 1.36
C VAL A 12 -1.34 7.94 1.26
N ASN A 13 -1.52 9.19 1.72
CA ASN A 13 -0.46 10.20 1.68
C ASN A 13 0.79 9.78 2.48
N ALA A 14 0.62 9.09 3.60
CA ALA A 14 1.74 8.61 4.41
C ALA A 14 2.57 7.52 3.71
N ILE A 15 1.92 6.66 2.92
CA ILE A 15 2.58 5.64 2.08
C ILE A 15 3.28 6.32 0.90
N GLU A 16 2.61 7.24 0.20
CA GLU A 16 3.17 7.96 -0.97
C GLU A 16 4.37 8.83 -0.59
N THR A 17 4.38 9.39 0.62
CA THR A 17 5.51 10.19 1.12
C THR A 17 6.64 9.34 1.72
N GLY A 18 6.52 8.00 1.68
CA GLY A 18 7.49 7.08 2.26
C GLY A 18 7.64 7.19 3.79
N LYS A 19 6.70 7.87 4.45
CA LYS A 19 6.72 8.08 5.91
C LYS A 19 6.13 6.91 6.70
N TYR A 20 5.48 5.96 6.03
CA TYR A 20 4.82 4.85 6.67
C TYR A 20 4.97 3.57 5.85
N ASP A 21 5.61 2.56 6.44
CA ASP A 21 5.56 1.20 5.93
C ASP A 21 4.16 0.64 6.17
N PRO A 22 3.39 0.30 5.12
CA PRO A 22 2.07 -0.28 5.30
C PRO A 22 2.18 -1.63 6.02
N SER A 23 1.18 -1.94 6.85
CA SER A 23 1.08 -3.28 7.44
C SER A 23 0.99 -4.36 6.35
N LEU A 24 1.42 -5.58 6.66
CA LEU A 24 1.42 -6.70 5.70
C LEU A 24 0.06 -6.89 5.00
N PRO A 25 -1.10 -6.87 5.70
CA PRO A 25 -2.41 -6.97 5.06
C PRO A 25 -2.71 -5.81 4.10
N LEU A 26 -2.28 -4.59 4.41
CA LEU A 26 -2.46 -3.44 3.55
C LEU A 26 -1.58 -3.53 2.30
N ALA A 27 -0.34 -4.01 2.45
CA ALA A 27 0.57 -4.25 1.32
C ALA A 27 -0.01 -5.28 0.34
N PHE A 28 -0.61 -6.38 0.84
CA PHE A 28 -1.30 -7.36 -0.02
C PHE A 28 -2.51 -6.76 -0.75
N ARG A 29 -3.36 -5.99 -0.06
CA ARG A 29 -4.50 -5.33 -0.71
C ARG A 29 -4.08 -4.34 -1.79
N ILE A 30 -2.95 -3.65 -1.59
CA ILE A 30 -2.35 -2.78 -2.61
C ILE A 30 -1.88 -3.60 -3.80
N ALA A 31 -1.18 -4.72 -3.57
CA ALA A 31 -0.74 -5.64 -4.61
C ALA A 31 -1.91 -6.19 -5.45
N GLU A 32 -2.97 -6.63 -4.79
CA GLU A 32 -4.21 -7.08 -5.45
C GLU A 32 -4.87 -5.98 -6.28
N LEU A 33 -4.92 -4.75 -5.77
CA LEU A 33 -5.50 -3.60 -6.49
C LEU A 33 -4.78 -3.32 -7.80
N PHE A 34 -3.45 -3.50 -7.84
CA PHE A 34 -2.63 -3.30 -9.03
C PHE A 34 -2.46 -4.57 -9.88
N GLY A 35 -2.91 -5.72 -9.40
CA GLY A 35 -2.70 -7.01 -10.06
C GLY A 35 -1.23 -7.40 -10.18
N LEU A 36 -0.39 -6.91 -9.26
CA LEU A 36 1.05 -7.18 -9.21
C LEU A 36 1.40 -8.05 -8.01
N GLN A 37 2.58 -8.66 -8.02
CA GLN A 37 3.10 -9.32 -6.82
C GLN A 37 3.56 -8.28 -5.80
N ILE A 38 3.47 -8.64 -4.51
CA ILE A 38 3.88 -7.75 -3.41
C ILE A 38 5.36 -7.31 -3.52
N GLU A 39 6.21 -8.19 -4.05
CA GLU A 39 7.65 -7.95 -4.26
C GLU A 39 7.94 -6.99 -5.42
N GLU A 40 6.98 -6.78 -6.33
CA GLU A 40 7.09 -5.79 -7.42
C GLU A 40 6.77 -4.37 -6.94
N ILE A 41 6.01 -4.25 -5.84
CA ILE A 41 5.59 -2.95 -5.27
C ILE A 41 6.45 -2.58 -4.05
N PHE A 42 6.81 -3.56 -3.22
CA PHE A 42 7.55 -3.36 -1.99
C PHE A 42 8.91 -4.07 -2.06
N LEU A 43 9.97 -3.27 -2.11
CA LEU A 43 11.35 -3.78 -2.11
C LEU A 43 11.78 -4.11 -0.67
N LYS A 44 12.43 -5.27 -0.48
CA LYS A 44 13.19 -5.52 0.76
C LYS A 44 14.28 -4.46 0.89
N LYS A 45 14.33 -3.77 2.04
CA LYS A 45 15.55 -3.08 2.47
C LYS A 45 16.65 -4.07 2.76
#